data_AF-A0A7C4C9T6-F1
#
_entry.id   AF-A0A7C4C9T6-F1
#
_cell.length_a   1.000
_cell.length_b   1.000
_cell.length_c   1.000
_cell.angle_alpha   90.00
_cell.angle_beta   90.00
_cell.angle_gamma   90.00
#
_symmetry.space_group_name_H-M   'P 1'
#
loop_
_entity.id
_entity.type
_entity.pdbx_description
1 polymer ?
#
loop_
_entity_poly.entity_id
_entity_poly.type
_entity_poly.pdbx_seq_one_letter_code
_entity_poly.pdbx_strand_id
1 'polypeptide(L)'
;MLAIAQELMTPDEAAKWFRRSLSWLRQQRDLVRAAGRSGQPLYHVQVCRAYIFGRMADLAGDALRRVQLRALAVACGVPEFAPAADPAENACVAALPTCGATPTSGAAPPPRA
;
A
#
# COMPACT_ATOMS: atom_id res chain seq x y z
N MET A 1 21.57 10.39 9.70
CA MET A 1 20.36 10.74 10.45
C MET A 1 19.18 10.19 9.67
N LEU A 2 18.68 9.01 10.02
CA LEU A 2 17.53 8.41 9.35
C LEU A 2 16.32 9.30 9.64
N ALA A 3 16.02 10.20 8.71
CA ALA A 3 14.73 10.84 8.64
C ALA A 3 13.72 9.75 8.28
N ILE A 4 13.35 8.92 9.25
CA ILE A 4 12.17 8.09 9.14
C ILE A 4 11.04 9.10 9.13
N ALA A 5 10.60 9.50 7.94
CA ALA A 5 9.28 10.06 7.75
C ALA A 5 8.30 8.94 8.15
N GLN A 6 8.09 8.77 9.45
CA GLN A 6 7.06 7.90 9.99
C GLN A 6 5.74 8.52 9.53
N GLU A 7 5.21 8.04 8.42
CA GLU A 7 3.91 8.45 7.88
C GLU A 7 2.82 7.86 8.77
N LEU A 8 2.70 8.41 9.97
CA LEU A 8 1.63 8.14 10.91
C LEU A 8 0.47 9.10 10.62
N MET A 9 -0.70 8.51 10.46
CA MET A 9 -1.97 9.19 10.27
C MET A 9 -2.79 9.11 11.56
N THR A 10 -3.39 10.22 11.92
CA THR A 10 -4.53 10.27 12.84
C THR A 10 -5.71 9.46 12.29
N PRO A 11 -6.71 9.12 13.11
CA PRO A 11 -7.90 8.42 12.63
C PRO A 11 -8.65 9.16 11.50
N ASP A 12 -8.69 10.49 11.54
CA ASP A 12 -9.35 11.30 10.51
C ASP A 12 -8.57 11.29 9.19
N GLU A 13 -7.24 11.39 9.25
CA GLU A 13 -6.37 11.26 8.08
C GLU A 13 -6.46 9.86 7.47
N ALA A 14 -6.44 8.82 8.31
CA ALA A 14 -6.57 7.45 7.85
C ALA A 14 -7.93 7.20 7.19
N ALA A 15 -9.03 7.68 7.76
CA ALA A 15 -10.36 7.56 7.16
C ALA A 15 -10.42 8.24 5.79
N LYS A 16 -9.86 9.45 5.66
CA LYS A 16 -9.73 10.17 4.38
C LYS A 16 -8.87 9.40 3.38
N TRP A 17 -7.75 8.83 3.82
CA TRP A 17 -6.86 8.02 2.99
C TRP A 17 -7.56 6.79 2.42
N PHE A 18 -8.36 6.10 3.24
CA PHE A 18 -9.21 4.98 2.81
C PHE A 18 -10.41 5.41 1.96
N ARG A 19 -10.69 6.72 1.85
CA ARG A 19 -11.94 7.28 1.27
C ARG A 19 -13.19 6.68 1.92
N ARG A 20 -13.17 6.53 3.24
CA ARG A 20 -14.25 5.95 4.05
C ARG A 20 -14.56 6.85 5.25
N SER A 21 -15.64 6.52 5.96
CA SER A 21 -16.00 7.22 7.20
C SER A 21 -15.14 6.79 8.38
N LEU A 22 -15.05 7.65 9.40
CA LEU A 22 -14.40 7.30 10.66
C LEU A 22 -15.10 6.13 11.37
N SER A 23 -16.43 6.03 11.25
CA SER A 23 -17.20 4.89 11.77
C SER A 23 -16.79 3.57 11.12
N TRP A 24 -16.59 3.56 9.80
CA TRP A 24 -16.07 2.39 9.08
C TRP A 24 -14.68 2.00 9.58
N LEU A 25 -13.78 2.99 9.75
CA LEU A 25 -12.41 2.72 10.22
C LEU A 25 -12.41 2.06 11.61
N ARG A 26 -13.26 2.54 12.52
CA ARG A 26 -13.41 1.98 13.88
C ARG A 26 -13.91 0.53 13.89
N GLN A 27 -14.60 0.09 12.84
CA GLN A 27 -15.08 -1.29 12.70
C GLN A 27 -13.98 -2.25 12.21
N GLN A 28 -12.86 -1.74 11.69
CA GLN A 28 -11.77 -2.57 11.17
C GLN A 28 -10.92 -3.11 12.34
N ARG A 29 -11.40 -4.17 12.99
CA ARG A 29 -10.73 -4.77 14.17
C ARG A 29 -9.36 -5.37 13.84
N ASP A 30 -9.21 -5.86 12.62
CA ASP A 30 -7.98 -6.51 12.15
C ASP A 30 -6.92 -5.51 11.64
N LEU A 31 -7.24 -4.22 11.58
CA LEU A 31 -6.29 -3.18 11.19
C LEU A 31 -5.37 -2.84 12.38
N VAL A 32 -4.07 -3.06 12.18
CA VAL A 32 -3.03 -2.75 13.18
C VAL A 32 -2.91 -1.24 13.35
N ARG A 33 -2.84 -0.81 14.61
CA ARG A 33 -2.73 0.59 15.03
C ARG A 33 -1.68 0.73 16.12
N ALA A 34 -0.94 1.82 16.09
CA ALA A 34 -0.02 2.19 17.16
C ALA A 34 -0.75 3.03 18.21
N ALA A 35 -0.33 2.93 19.48
CA ALA A 35 -0.79 3.83 20.51
C ALA A 35 0.00 5.14 20.46
N GLY A 36 -0.67 6.26 20.22
CA GLY A 36 -0.09 7.59 20.34
C GLY A 36 0.09 8.00 21.81
N ARG A 37 0.79 9.12 22.04
CA ARG A 37 1.13 9.65 23.37
C ARG A 37 -0.07 9.86 24.32
N SER A 38 -1.26 10.11 23.77
CA SER A 38 -2.51 10.33 24.51
C SER A 38 -3.44 9.11 24.51
N GLY A 39 -2.96 7.94 24.06
CA GLY A 39 -3.79 6.76 23.83
C GLY A 39 -4.63 6.83 22.54
N GLN A 40 -4.53 7.92 21.77
CA GLN A 40 -5.15 8.03 20.46
C GLN A 40 -4.51 7.01 19.49
N PRO A 41 -5.30 6.24 18.73
CA PRO A 41 -4.74 5.31 17.76
C PRO A 41 -4.15 6.06 16.57
N LEU A 42 -2.96 5.64 16.16
CA LEU A 42 -2.26 6.12 14.96
C LEU A 42 -2.12 4.98 13.95
N TYR A 43 -2.19 5.32 12.67
CA TYR A 43 -2.17 4.37 11.56
C TYR A 43 -0.98 4.65 10.66
N HIS A 44 -0.18 3.63 10.37
CA HIS A 44 0.96 3.77 9.47
C HIS A 44 0.53 3.51 8.02
N VAL A 45 0.95 4.34 7.06
CA VAL A 45 0.56 4.20 5.64
C VAL A 45 0.87 2.81 5.08
N GLN A 46 2.07 2.27 5.34
CA GLN A 46 2.45 0.92 4.89
C GLN A 46 1.59 -0.19 5.50
N VAL A 47 1.14 -0.02 6.76
CA VAL A 47 0.22 -0.97 7.40
C VAL A 47 -1.14 -0.93 6.72
N CYS A 48 -1.65 0.26 6.39
CA CYS A 48 -2.91 0.43 5.66
C CYS A 48 -2.85 -0.21 4.26
N ARG A 49 -1.73 -0.06 3.54
CA ARG A 49 -1.52 -0.74 2.25
C ARG A 49 -1.50 -2.26 2.41
N ALA A 50 -0.74 -2.77 3.37
CA ALA A 50 -0.67 -4.19 3.68
C ALA A 50 -2.04 -4.77 4.06
N TYR A 51 -2.87 -4.02 4.78
CA TYR A 51 -4.24 -4.40 5.10
C TYR A 51 -5.08 -4.57 3.83
N ILE A 52 -5.04 -3.62 2.89
CA ILE A 52 -5.80 -3.73 1.63
C ILE A 52 -5.36 -4.96 0.84
N PHE A 53 -4.06 -5.13 0.61
CA PHE A 53 -3.56 -6.28 -0.15
C PHE A 53 -3.85 -7.61 0.54
N GLY A 54 -3.71 -7.67 1.87
CA GLY A 54 -4.06 -8.85 2.64
C GLY A 54 -5.55 -9.20 2.53
N ARG A 55 -6.44 -8.20 2.59
CA ARG A 55 -7.89 -8.41 2.38
C ARG A 55 -8.22 -8.85 0.94
N MET A 56 -7.51 -8.33 -0.06
CA MET A 56 -7.64 -8.78 -1.46
C MET A 56 -7.18 -10.23 -1.65
N ALA A 57 -6.22 -10.68 -0.85
CA ALA A 57 -5.73 -12.07 -0.81
C ALA A 57 -6.51 -12.96 0.18
N ASP A 58 -7.69 -12.52 0.63
CA ASP A 58 -8.57 -13.22 1.58
C ASP A 58 -7.90 -13.59 2.93
N LEU A 59 -6.89 -12.80 3.34
CA LEU A 59 -6.27 -12.97 4.65
C LEU A 59 -7.17 -12.38 5.75
N ALA A 60 -7.16 -13.04 6.91
CA ALA A 60 -7.84 -12.60 8.12
C ALA A 60 -7.04 -12.96 9.39
N GLY A 61 -7.43 -12.39 10.53
CA GLY A 61 -6.85 -12.69 11.85
C GLY A 61 -5.33 -12.62 11.88
N ASP A 62 -4.68 -13.66 12.41
CA ASP A 62 -3.24 -13.68 12.60
C ASP A 62 -2.44 -13.64 11.29
N ALA A 63 -2.96 -14.22 10.20
CA ALA A 63 -2.29 -14.18 8.91
C ALA A 63 -2.21 -12.74 8.38
N LEU A 64 -3.34 -12.03 8.42
CA LEU A 64 -3.41 -10.61 8.04
C LEU A 64 -2.58 -9.72 8.98
N ARG A 65 -2.56 -10.03 10.28
CA ARG A 65 -1.76 -9.30 11.26
C ARG A 65 -0.26 -9.44 11.03
N ARG A 66 0.23 -10.63 10.68
CA ARG A 66 1.65 -10.86 10.37
C ARG A 66 2.14 -10.02 9.20
N VAL A 67 1.36 -9.95 8.11
CA VAL A 67 1.73 -9.14 6.93
C VAL A 67 1.80 -7.65 7.29
N GLN A 68 0.83 -7.16 8.06
CA GLN A 68 0.83 -5.77 8.53
C GLN A 68 2.03 -5.44 9.43
N LEU A 69 2.37 -6.31 10.39
CA LEU A 69 3.53 -6.10 11.26
C LEU A 69 4.86 -6.16 10.48
N ARG A 70 4.97 -7.05 9.49
CA ARG A 70 6.12 -7.08 8.59
C ARG A 70 6.26 -5.78 7.81
N ALA A 71 5.17 -5.27 7.24
CA ALA A 71 5.17 -4.00 6.52
C ALA A 71 5.58 -2.82 7.42
N LEU A 72 5.13 -2.82 8.69
CA LEU A 72 5.56 -1.82 9.67
C LEU A 72 7.06 -1.94 9.99
N ALA A 73 7.55 -3.16 10.24
CA ALA A 73 8.95 -3.40 10.55
C ALA A 73 9.87 -2.93 9.40
N VAL A 74 9.49 -3.22 8.15
CA VAL A 74 10.20 -2.72 6.96
C VAL A 74 10.17 -1.19 6.89
N ALA A 75 9.01 -0.57 7.14
CA ALA A 75 8.90 0.89 7.13
C ALA A 75 9.74 1.58 8.22
N CYS A 76 9.91 0.91 9.36
CA CYS A 76 10.79 1.35 10.45
C CYS A 76 12.29 1.07 10.16
N GLY A 77 12.62 0.43 9.05
CA GLY A 77 13.99 0.10 8.68
C GLY A 77 14.57 -1.10 9.42
N VAL A 78 13.73 -2.04 9.88
CA VAL A 78 14.20 -3.29 10.49
C VAL A 78 14.56 -4.28 9.37
N PRO A 79 15.86 -4.51 9.11
CA PRO A 79 16.32 -5.19 7.89
C PRO A 79 15.93 -6.68 7.85
N GLU A 80 15.78 -7.32 9.00
CA GLU A 80 15.38 -8.73 9.12
C GLU A 80 14.01 -9.03 8.50
N PHE A 81 13.13 -8.02 8.43
CA PHE A 81 11.79 -8.17 7.89
C PHE A 81 11.66 -7.75 6.42
N ALA A 82 12.72 -7.17 5.85
CA ALA A 82 12.75 -6.88 4.42
C ALA A 82 12.51 -8.19 3.64
N PRO A 83 11.75 -8.16 2.53
CA PRO A 83 11.76 -9.29 1.63
C PRO A 83 13.22 -9.54 1.24
N ALA A 84 13.69 -10.77 1.45
CA ALA A 84 14.91 -11.20 0.77
C ALA A 84 14.64 -10.98 -0.71
N ALA A 85 15.37 -10.07 -1.33
CA ALA A 85 15.22 -9.82 -2.75
C ALA A 85 15.73 -11.07 -3.46
N ASP A 86 14.83 -12.00 -3.78
CA ASP A 86 15.13 -13.04 -4.73
C ASP A 86 15.04 -12.40 -6.12
N PRO A 87 16.17 -12.18 -6.82
CA PRO A 87 16.17 -11.50 -8.12
C PRO A 87 15.31 -12.25 -9.15
N ALA A 88 15.06 -13.56 -8.97
CA ALA A 88 14.22 -14.36 -9.85
C ALA A 88 12.72 -13.98 -9.78
N GLU A 89 12.21 -13.64 -8.60
CA GLU A 89 10.78 -13.35 -8.38
C GLU A 89 10.40 -11.96 -8.94
N ASN A 90 11.31 -10.99 -8.85
CA ASN A 90 11.12 -9.64 -9.37
C ASN A 90 11.12 -9.57 -10.91
N ALA A 91 11.80 -10.50 -11.58
CA ALA A 91 11.82 -10.59 -13.04
C ALA A 91 10.44 -10.95 -13.61
N CYS A 92 9.65 -11.74 -12.89
CA CYS A 92 8.31 -12.13 -13.32
C CYS A 92 7.27 -10.99 -13.17
N VAL A 93 7.45 -10.08 -12.21
CA VAL A 93 6.54 -8.93 -12.00
C VAL A 93 6.84 -7.77 -12.99
N ALA A 94 8.08 -7.64 -13.45
CA ALA A 94 8.47 -6.64 -14.45
C ALA A 94 7.76 -6.81 -15.80
N ALA A 95 7.12 -7.95 -16.05
CA ALA A 95 6.37 -8.26 -17.26
C ALA A 95 4.91 -7.79 -17.22
N LEU A 96 4.58 -6.73 -16.46
CA LEU A 96 3.29 -6.07 -16.63
C LEU A 96 3.30 -5.31 -17.98
N PRO A 97 2.38 -5.63 -18.92
CA PRO A 97 2.32 -4.91 -20.17
C PRO A 97 1.99 -3.43 -19.89
N THR A 98 2.81 -2.53 -20.43
CA THR A 98 2.52 -1.10 -20.47
C THR A 98 1.23 -0.89 -21.27
N CYS A 99 0.12 -0.66 -20.57
CA CYS A 99 -1.11 -0.16 -21.18
C CYS A 99 -0.84 1.26 -21.73
N GLY A 100 -0.39 1.35 -22.98
CA GLY A 100 -0.13 2.64 -23.61
C GLY A 100 0.75 2.54 -24.85
N ALA A 101 0.28 1.85 -25.89
CA ALA A 101 0.75 2.09 -27.25
C ALA A 101 -0.47 2.31 -28.14
N THR A 102 -0.91 3.57 -28.20
CA THR A 102 -1.82 4.04 -29.24
C THR A 102 -1.08 3.92 -30.58
N PRO A 103 -1.58 3.18 -31.59
CA PRO A 103 -0.95 3.21 -32.90
C PRO A 103 -1.24 4.56 -33.56
N THR A 104 -0.21 5.37 -33.73
CA THR A 104 -0.23 6.58 -34.57
C THR A 104 -0.37 6.14 -36.03
N SER A 105 -1.60 5.96 -36.51
CA SER A 105 -1.87 5.77 -37.93
C SER A 105 -1.91 7.13 -38.62
N GLY A 106 -0.84 7.44 -39.35
CA GLY A 106 -0.80 8.57 -40.27
C GLY A 106 -1.36 8.17 -41.63
N ALA A 107 -2.35 8.92 -42.12
CA ALA A 107 -2.61 9.09 -43.55
C ALA A 107 -3.42 10.39 -43.75
N ALA A 108 -2.75 11.43 -44.20
CA ALA A 108 -3.40 12.65 -44.69
C ALA A 108 -4.06 12.35 -46.05
N PRO A 109 -5.31 12.79 -46.30
CA PRO A 109 -5.93 12.64 -47.62
C PRO A 109 -5.33 13.62 -48.65
N PRO A 110 -5.22 13.25 -49.93
CA PRO A 110 -4.71 14.15 -50.97
C PRO A 110 -5.70 15.27 -51.30
N PRO A 111 -5.22 16.40 -51.86
CA PRO A 111 -6.06 17.52 -52.24
C PRO A 111 -6.99 17.16 -53.41
N ARG A 112 -8.25 17.60 -53.33
CA ARG A 112 -9.21 17.53 -54.44
C ARG A 112 -8.82 18.55 -55.51
N ALA A 113 -8.79 18.10 -56.77
CA ALA A 113 -8.79 18.95 -57.96
C ALA A 113 -10.17 19.58 -58.17
#